data_AF-A0A0R3SNP7-F1
#
_entry.id   AF-A0A0R3SNP7-F1
#
_cell.length_a   1.000
_cell.length_b   1.000
_cell.length_c   1.000
_cell.angle_alpha   90.00
_cell.angle_beta   90.00
_cell.angle_gamma   90.00
#
_symmetry.space_group_name_H-M   'P 1'
#
loop_
_entity.id
_entity.type
_entity.pdbx_description
1 polymer ?
#
loop_
_entity_poly.entity_id
_entity_poly.type
_entity_poly.pdbx_seq_one_letter_code
_entity_poly.pdbx_strand_id
1 'polypeptide(L)'
;LVESFHCQLKAALTTHCTPERWTEVLPLVLLGIRTAVKDNLKCSAAEMVFGVPLKLPGEFLSSSNDSFRPNPLNYVEHLRSHTKNLQALPTHSVSNPIFIPTYLKTCSHTFLPHDAVRKPLQPIYDGSFNVLQRGE
;
A
#
# COMPACT_ATOMS: atom_id res chain seq x y z
N LEU A 1 1.50 -4.29 -22.34
CA LEU A 1 0.93 -3.66 -21.12
C LEU A 1 2.01 -3.02 -20.26
N VAL A 2 2.97 -3.80 -19.74
CA VAL A 2 4.07 -3.28 -18.88
C VAL A 2 4.97 -2.27 -19.61
N GLU A 3 5.28 -2.53 -20.87
CA GLU A 3 6.12 -1.63 -21.68
C GLU A 3 5.49 -0.24 -21.87
N SER A 4 4.20 -0.18 -22.21
CA SER A 4 3.46 1.09 -22.36
C SER A 4 3.41 1.87 -21.03
N PHE A 5 3.23 1.17 -19.91
CA PHE A 5 3.30 1.78 -18.58
C PHE A 5 4.70 2.34 -18.28
N HIS A 6 5.76 1.58 -18.59
CA HIS A 6 7.14 2.06 -18.42
C HIS A 6 7.45 3.28 -19.30
N CYS A 7 6.91 3.34 -20.52
CA CYS A 7 7.06 4.50 -21.40
C CYS A 7 6.40 5.75 -20.79
N GLN A 8 5.15 5.61 -20.32
CA GLN A 8 4.44 6.70 -19.65
C GLN A 8 5.14 7.15 -18.37
N LEU A 9 5.63 6.21 -17.56
CA LEU A 9 6.36 6.49 -16.32
C LEU A 9 7.64 7.30 -16.60
N LYS A 10 8.43 6.86 -17.57
CA LYS A 10 9.67 7.56 -17.96
C LYS A 10 9.37 8.96 -18.48
N ALA A 11 8.37 9.10 -19.35
CA ALA A 11 7.96 10.40 -19.88
C ALA A 11 7.56 11.37 -18.77
N ALA A 12 6.74 10.93 -17.82
CA ALA A 12 6.32 11.75 -16.68
C ALA A 12 7.53 12.13 -15.80
N LEU A 13 8.43 11.20 -15.50
CA LEU A 13 9.64 11.49 -14.73
C LEU A 13 10.56 12.50 -15.44
N THR A 14 10.69 12.42 -16.77
CA THR A 14 11.52 13.37 -17.54
C THR A 14 10.97 14.79 -17.59
N THR A 15 9.66 15.00 -17.34
CA THR A 15 9.09 16.36 -17.30
C THR A 15 9.45 17.13 -16.02
N HIS A 16 9.95 16.45 -14.98
CA HIS A 16 10.35 17.10 -13.75
C HIS A 16 11.76 17.69 -13.85
N CYS A 17 11.95 18.90 -13.31
CA CYS A 17 13.22 19.64 -13.38
C CYS A 17 14.37 19.04 -12.54
N THR A 18 14.13 17.95 -11.81
CA THR A 18 15.10 17.33 -10.88
C THR A 18 15.35 15.86 -11.21
N PRO A 19 16.07 15.56 -12.31
CA PRO A 19 16.31 14.18 -12.75
C PRO A 19 17.13 13.37 -11.73
N GLU A 20 18.02 14.00 -10.97
CA GLU A 20 18.84 13.33 -9.95
C GLU A 20 18.03 12.85 -8.73
N ARG A 21 16.88 13.48 -8.47
CA ARG A 21 16.00 13.19 -7.33
C ARG A 21 14.66 12.60 -7.77
N TRP A 22 14.68 11.83 -8.86
CA TRP A 22 13.47 11.22 -9.43
C TRP A 22 12.73 10.34 -8.41
N THR A 23 13.43 9.74 -7.44
CA THR A 23 12.84 8.94 -6.36
C THR A 23 11.95 9.74 -5.41
N GLU A 24 12.23 11.04 -5.21
CA GLU A 24 11.41 11.92 -4.37
C GLU A 24 10.06 12.22 -5.05
N VAL A 25 10.06 12.30 -6.38
CA VAL A 25 8.88 12.63 -7.19
C VAL A 25 8.12 11.37 -7.65
N LEU A 26 8.78 10.20 -7.63
CA LEU A 26 8.22 8.91 -8.04
C LEU A 26 6.87 8.58 -7.40
N PRO A 27 6.64 8.75 -6.08
CA PRO A 27 5.34 8.46 -5.47
C PRO A 27 4.22 9.32 -6.06
N LEU A 28 4.49 10.60 -6.33
CA LEU A 28 3.53 11.54 -6.89
C LEU A 28 3.20 11.21 -8.35
N VAL A 29 4.22 10.87 -9.15
CA VAL A 29 4.05 10.45 -10.55
C VAL A 29 3.23 9.18 -10.64
N LEU A 30 3.52 8.17 -9.80
CA LEU A 30 2.74 6.93 -9.75
C LEU A 30 1.29 7.18 -9.32
N LEU A 31 1.08 8.08 -8.36
CA LEU A 31 -0.27 8.49 -7.94
C LEU A 31 -1.02 9.14 -9.11
N GLY A 32 -0.40 10.07 -9.82
CA GLY A 32 -0.98 10.73 -10.99
C GLY A 32 -1.35 9.74 -12.10
N ILE A 33 -0.44 8.81 -12.44
CA ILE A 33 -0.73 7.78 -13.46
C ILE A 33 -1.91 6.88 -13.05
N ARG A 34 -2.04 6.55 -11.76
CA ARG A 34 -3.12 5.67 -11.27
C ARG A 34 -4.47 6.37 -11.19
N THR A 35 -4.49 7.68 -10.96
CA THR A 35 -5.70 8.49 -10.80
C THR A 35 -6.14 9.19 -12.09
N ALA A 36 -5.29 9.24 -13.11
CA ALA A 36 -5.65 9.73 -14.43
C ALA A 36 -6.78 8.88 -15.03
N VAL A 37 -7.88 9.53 -15.42
CA VAL A 37 -8.99 8.91 -16.14
C VAL A 37 -8.52 8.56 -17.55
N LYS A 38 -8.79 7.33 -17.99
CA LYS A 38 -8.45 6.88 -19.33
C LYS A 38 -9.68 7.01 -20.23
N ASP A 39 -9.59 7.80 -21.29
CA ASP A 39 -10.74 8.15 -22.15
C ASP A 39 -11.49 6.95 -22.73
N ASN A 40 -10.75 5.90 -23.09
CA ASN A 40 -11.32 4.68 -23.66
C ASN A 40 -12.13 3.85 -22.65
N LEU A 41 -11.84 3.98 -21.36
CA LEU A 41 -12.51 3.24 -20.27
C LEU A 41 -13.46 4.14 -19.47
N LYS A 42 -13.34 5.47 -19.61
CA LYS A 42 -14.04 6.48 -18.80
C LYS A 42 -13.85 6.29 -17.28
N CYS A 43 -12.77 5.64 -16.89
CA CYS A 43 -12.38 5.40 -15.49
C CYS A 43 -10.86 5.40 -15.36
N SER A 44 -10.38 5.64 -14.13
CA SER A 44 -8.97 5.55 -13.75
C SER A 44 -8.62 4.14 -13.25
N ALA A 45 -7.33 3.82 -13.24
CA ALA A 45 -6.86 2.54 -12.71
C ALA A 45 -7.17 2.39 -11.21
N ALA A 46 -7.09 3.47 -10.45
CA ALA A 46 -7.45 3.49 -9.04
C ALA A 46 -8.94 3.24 -8.82
N GLU A 47 -9.82 3.87 -9.61
CA GLU A 47 -11.27 3.63 -9.54
C GLU A 47 -11.64 2.19 -9.84
N MET A 48 -11.01 1.56 -10.83
CA MET A 48 -11.28 0.15 -11.14
C MET A 48 -10.89 -0.79 -9.99
N VAL A 49 -9.85 -0.46 -9.24
CA VAL A 49 -9.36 -1.29 -8.13
C VAL A 49 -10.18 -1.06 -6.87
N PHE A 50 -10.49 0.20 -6.54
CA PHE A 50 -11.15 0.57 -5.28
C PHE A 50 -12.68 0.72 -5.42
N GLY A 51 -13.21 0.72 -6.65
CA GLY A 51 -14.63 0.90 -6.93
C GLY A 51 -15.14 2.35 -6.77
N VAL A 52 -14.26 3.29 -6.38
CA VAL A 52 -14.60 4.69 -6.13
C VAL A 52 -13.46 5.61 -6.57
N PRO A 53 -13.74 6.87 -6.97
CA PRO A 53 -12.71 7.88 -7.23
C PRO A 53 -11.87 8.12 -5.98
N LEU A 54 -10.54 8.06 -6.12
CA LEU A 54 -9.64 8.47 -5.05
C LEU A 54 -9.65 9.98 -4.93
N LYS A 55 -9.86 10.48 -3.70
CA LYS A 55 -9.66 11.89 -3.39
C LYS A 55 -8.17 12.19 -3.29
N LEU A 56 -7.68 13.11 -4.09
CA LEU A 56 -6.26 13.48 -4.11
C LEU A 56 -5.92 14.47 -3.00
N PRO A 57 -4.71 14.46 -2.43
CA PRO A 57 -4.27 15.43 -1.42
C PRO A 57 -4.53 16.90 -1.79
N GLY A 58 -4.38 17.26 -3.08
CA GLY A 58 -4.69 18.60 -3.58
C GLY A 58 -6.18 18.96 -3.59
N GLU A 59 -7.08 17.97 -3.68
CA GLU A 59 -8.53 18.20 -3.62
C GLU A 59 -9.03 18.43 -2.20
N PHE A 60 -8.31 17.93 -1.19
CA PHE A 60 -8.59 18.24 0.22
C PHE A 60 -8.17 19.67 0.59
N LEU A 61 -7.18 20.22 -0.12
CA LEU A 61 -6.66 21.55 0.11
C LEU A 61 -7.36 22.51 -0.84
N SER A 62 -8.59 22.91 -0.50
CA SER A 62 -9.20 24.06 -1.16
C SER A 62 -8.29 25.28 -0.99
N SER A 63 -8.07 26.05 -2.06
CA SER A 63 -7.45 27.38 -1.96
C SER A 63 -8.37 28.23 -1.09
N SER A 64 -8.09 28.26 0.22
CA SER A 64 -8.84 29.10 1.14
C SER A 64 -8.64 30.54 0.66
N ASN A 65 -9.72 31.30 0.48
CA ASN A 65 -9.59 32.76 0.40
C ASN A 65 -8.75 33.19 1.61
N ASP A 66 -7.75 34.02 1.38
CA ASP A 66 -6.75 34.47 2.37
C ASP A 66 -7.37 35.12 3.64
N SER A 67 -8.70 35.29 3.66
CA SER A 67 -9.53 35.70 4.79
C SER A 67 -9.66 34.66 5.92
N PHE A 68 -9.27 33.41 5.73
CA PHE A 68 -9.33 32.37 6.76
C PHE A 68 -7.95 31.72 6.97
N ARG A 69 -6.98 32.50 7.47
CA ARG A 69 -5.80 31.95 8.14
C ARG A 69 -6.13 31.79 9.63
N PRO A 70 -6.65 30.63 10.09
CA PRO A 70 -6.82 30.41 11.52
C PRO A 70 -5.46 30.59 12.19
N ASN A 71 -5.46 31.26 13.36
CA ASN A 71 -4.25 31.42 14.16
C ASN A 71 -3.58 30.05 14.33
N PRO A 72 -2.30 29.89 13.93
CA PRO A 72 -1.63 28.59 13.90
C PRO A 72 -1.62 27.90 15.27
N LEU A 73 -1.61 28.67 16.38
CA LEU A 73 -1.71 28.11 17.72
C LEU A 73 -3.08 27.47 17.98
N ASN A 74 -4.16 28.12 17.55
CA ASN A 74 -5.52 27.62 17.71
C ASN A 74 -5.77 26.38 16.84
N TYR A 75 -5.20 26.34 15.63
CA TYR A 75 -5.22 25.14 14.78
C TYR A 75 -4.50 23.96 15.43
N VAL A 76 -3.31 24.18 16.00
CA VAL A 76 -2.55 23.13 16.70
C VAL A 76 -3.29 22.65 17.93
N GLU A 77 -3.93 23.54 18.70
CA GLU A 77 -4.77 23.18 19.85
C GLU A 77 -5.99 22.34 19.43
N HIS A 78 -6.70 22.77 18.38
CA HIS A 78 -7.81 22.00 17.81
C HIS A 78 -7.35 20.62 17.33
N LEU A 79 -6.24 20.54 16.60
CA LEU A 79 -5.70 19.28 16.09
C LEU A 79 -5.26 18.36 17.22
N ARG A 80 -4.63 18.90 18.27
CA ARG A 80 -4.25 18.15 19.47
C ARG A 80 -5.46 17.63 20.24
N SER A 81 -6.53 18.41 20.32
CA SER A 81 -7.81 17.98 20.91
C SER A 81 -8.44 16.86 20.09
N HIS A 82 -8.50 17.02 18.76
CA HIS A 82 -9.10 16.05 17.84
C HIS A 82 -8.34 14.72 17.83
N THR A 83 -7.01 14.77 17.77
CA THR A 83 -6.14 13.57 17.81
C THR A 83 -6.18 12.87 19.17
N LYS A 84 -6.34 13.61 20.28
CA LYS A 84 -6.56 13.02 21.60
C LYS A 84 -7.89 12.26 21.70
N ASN A 85 -8.91 12.70 20.97
CA ASN A 85 -10.21 12.03 20.91
C ASN A 85 -10.23 10.85 19.92
N LEU A 86 -9.28 10.78 19.00
CA LEU A 86 -9.05 9.60 18.16
C LEU A 86 -8.30 8.55 18.98
N GLN A 87 -9.00 7.85 19.86
CA GLN A 87 -8.46 6.63 20.45
C GLN A 87 -8.45 5.53 19.39
N ALA A 88 -7.32 4.84 19.27
CA ALA A 88 -7.29 3.59 18.56
C ALA A 88 -8.31 2.66 19.23
N LEU A 89 -9.35 2.29 18.50
CA LEU A 89 -10.27 1.28 18.98
C LEU A 89 -9.43 0.02 19.22
N PRO A 90 -9.52 -0.65 20.39
CA PRO A 90 -8.87 -1.92 20.56
C PRO A 90 -9.27 -2.79 19.38
N THR A 91 -8.26 -3.27 18.65
CA THR A 91 -8.47 -4.25 17.58
C THR A 91 -9.36 -5.32 18.17
N HIS A 92 -10.54 -5.55 17.58
CA HIS A 92 -11.45 -6.60 18.03
C HIS A 92 -10.60 -7.83 18.37
N SER A 93 -10.84 -8.47 19.52
CA SER A 93 -10.23 -9.77 19.80
C SER A 93 -10.75 -10.71 18.72
N VAL A 94 -9.99 -10.82 17.64
CA VAL A 94 -10.31 -11.74 16.56
C VAL A 94 -9.86 -13.09 17.07
N SER A 95 -10.76 -13.78 17.77
CA SER A 95 -10.69 -15.23 17.88
C SER A 95 -10.97 -15.76 16.48
N ASN A 96 -9.94 -15.77 15.64
CA ASN A 96 -9.94 -16.58 14.44
C ASN A 96 -9.68 -18.00 14.93
N PRO A 97 -10.66 -18.90 14.99
CA PRO A 97 -10.34 -20.31 15.15
C PRO A 97 -9.41 -20.67 14.00
N ILE A 98 -8.15 -20.96 14.31
CA ILE A 98 -7.16 -21.35 13.32
C ILE A 98 -7.67 -22.68 12.74
N PHE A 99 -8.22 -22.63 11.54
CA PHE A 99 -8.61 -23.83 10.82
C PHE A 99 -7.35 -24.52 10.35
N ILE A 100 -6.94 -25.57 11.06
CA ILE A 100 -5.84 -26.44 10.68
C ILE A 100 -6.43 -27.62 9.91
N PRO A 101 -6.13 -27.77 8.62
CA PRO A 101 -6.63 -28.91 7.86
C PRO A 101 -6.17 -30.25 8.46
N THR A 102 -7.09 -31.21 8.54
CA THR A 102 -6.84 -32.52 9.17
C THR A 102 -5.72 -33.31 8.49
N TYR A 103 -5.55 -33.14 7.18
CA TYR A 103 -4.47 -33.80 6.42
C TYR A 103 -3.07 -33.40 6.90
N LEU A 104 -2.89 -32.22 7.51
CA LEU A 104 -1.59 -31.82 8.06
C LEU A 104 -1.14 -32.75 9.20
N LYS A 105 -2.09 -33.39 9.89
CA LYS A 105 -1.81 -34.40 10.91
C LYS A 105 -1.24 -35.69 10.31
N THR A 106 -1.47 -35.96 9.02
CA THR A 106 -1.04 -37.18 8.33
C THR A 106 -0.02 -36.94 7.21
N CYS A 107 0.33 -35.68 6.90
CA CYS A 107 1.28 -35.32 5.84
C CYS A 107 2.67 -35.97 6.02
N SER A 108 3.13 -36.78 5.08
CA SER A 108 4.46 -37.39 5.14
C SER A 108 5.60 -36.37 4.96
N HIS A 109 5.37 -35.31 4.18
CA HIS A 109 6.38 -34.30 3.89
C HIS A 109 5.88 -32.88 4.13
N THR A 110 6.80 -31.99 4.52
CA THR A 110 6.56 -30.57 4.74
C THR A 110 7.65 -29.73 4.10
N PHE A 111 7.27 -28.55 3.61
CA PHE A 111 8.20 -27.53 3.11
C PHE A 111 8.45 -26.50 4.23
N LEU A 112 9.71 -26.12 4.43
CA LEU A 112 10.09 -25.21 5.52
C LEU A 112 10.42 -23.83 4.96
N PRO A 113 9.88 -22.73 5.53
CA PRO A 113 10.19 -21.39 5.06
C PRO A 113 11.64 -21.04 5.38
N HIS A 114 12.30 -20.37 4.43
CA HIS A 114 13.66 -19.89 4.60
C HIS A 114 13.66 -18.53 5.33
N ASP A 115 14.01 -18.50 6.61
CA ASP A 115 13.94 -17.30 7.46
C ASP A 115 15.21 -16.41 7.42
N ALA A 116 15.93 -16.43 6.29
CA ALA A 116 17.15 -15.65 6.08
C ALA A 116 16.98 -14.65 4.92
N VAL A 117 17.91 -13.70 4.81
CA VAL A 117 17.94 -12.74 3.69
C VAL A 117 18.15 -13.50 2.38
N ARG A 118 17.14 -13.48 1.51
CA ARG A 118 17.11 -14.26 0.26
C ARG A 118 17.78 -13.53 -0.89
N LYS A 119 18.50 -14.28 -1.71
CA LYS A 119 19.00 -13.82 -3.02
C LYS A 119 17.85 -13.77 -4.04
N PRO A 120 17.97 -12.95 -5.08
CA PRO A 120 16.98 -12.93 -6.16
C PRO A 120 16.74 -14.33 -6.75
N LEU A 121 15.47 -14.64 -7.05
CA LEU A 121 15.02 -15.90 -7.67
C LEU A 121 15.21 -17.19 -6.84
N GLN A 122 15.50 -17.09 -5.54
CA GLN A 122 15.48 -18.26 -4.66
C GLN A 122 14.03 -18.65 -4.28
N PRO A 123 13.70 -19.94 -4.11
CA PRO A 123 12.39 -20.37 -3.63
C PRO A 123 12.12 -19.90 -2.19
N ILE A 124 10.83 -19.77 -1.83
CA ILE A 124 10.40 -19.30 -0.49
C ILE A 124 10.57 -20.40 0.56
N TYR A 125 10.37 -21.64 0.12
CA TYR A 125 10.47 -22.81 0.97
C TYR A 125 11.58 -23.71 0.49
N ASP A 126 12.29 -24.29 1.46
CA ASP A 126 13.18 -25.41 1.24
C ASP A 126 12.33 -26.68 1.10
N GLY A 127 12.88 -27.65 0.33
CA GLY A 127 12.18 -28.77 -0.29
C GLY A 127 11.30 -29.67 0.60
N SER A 128 10.81 -30.77 0.04
CA SER A 128 9.95 -31.69 0.78
C SER A 128 10.77 -32.46 1.82
N PHE A 129 10.72 -32.06 3.08
CA PHE A 129 11.35 -32.78 4.19
C PHE A 129 10.39 -33.81 4.77
N ASN A 130 10.90 -34.99 5.12
CA ASN A 130 10.11 -36.03 5.76
C ASN A 130 9.81 -35.66 7.23
N VAL A 131 8.57 -35.83 7.67
CA VAL A 131 8.15 -35.56 9.05
C VAL A 131 8.57 -36.74 9.93
N LEU A 132 9.57 -36.53 10.79
CA LEU A 132 10.13 -37.58 11.65
C LEU A 132 9.30 -37.81 12.93
N GLN A 133 8.82 -36.72 13.53
CA GLN A 133 8.05 -36.76 14.78
C GLN A 133 7.04 -35.61 14.79
N ARG A 134 5.88 -35.86 15.40
CA ARG A 134 4.84 -34.85 15.62
C ARG A 134 4.74 -34.56 17.11
N GLY A 135 4.60 -33.29 17.48
CA GLY A 135 4.26 -32.92 18.84
C GLY A 135 2.78 -33.18 19.09
N GLU A 136 2.47 -33.94 20.13
CA GLU A 136 1.12 -34.01 20.71
C GLU A 136 0.89 -32.81 21.65
#